data_AF-A0A158PBW3-F1
#
_entry.id   AF-A0A158PBW3-F1
#
_cell.length_a   1.000
_cell.length_b   1.000
_cell.length_c   1.000
_cell.angle_alpha   90.00
_cell.angle_beta   90.00
_cell.angle_gamma   90.00
#
_symmetry.space_group_name_H-M   'P 1'
#
loop_
_entity.id
_entity.type
_entity.pdbx_description
1 polymer ?
#
loop_
_entity_poly.entity_id
_entity_poly.type
_entity_poly.pdbx_seq_one_letter_code
_entity_poly.pdbx_strand_id
1 'polypeptide(L)'
;EFRIPLPLELDEFRRGQLYSVAEASKHQTGGGEGVECLKQHSFCNDTTILPDKSLSGLYSYKIYRLKSRAPWALQKLLPDEAFEIHEESWNAFPYCRTVLSNPGYMRENFTLVIESTHLQDNGNSENPLNAPEIREIVYLDICDDNAIGKANYDSETDPKLFKSKRTGRGLLKPDWVNSITPVS
;
A
#
# COMPACT_ATOMS: atom_id res chain seq x y z
N GLU A 1 9.04 -8.28 5.69
CA GLU A 1 9.26 -7.74 4.33
C GLU A 1 8.29 -8.46 3.40
N PHE A 2 7.38 -7.72 2.76
CA PHE A 2 6.47 -8.29 1.76
C PHE A 2 7.00 -8.00 0.37
N ARG A 3 7.11 -9.03 -0.47
CA ARG A 3 7.55 -8.94 -1.86
C ARG A 3 6.36 -9.24 -2.74
N ILE A 4 6.01 -8.30 -3.62
CA ILE A 4 4.81 -8.37 -4.44
C ILE A 4 5.22 -8.20 -5.90
N PRO A 5 5.63 -9.28 -6.59
CA PRO A 5 5.88 -9.20 -8.03
C PRO A 5 4.62 -8.75 -8.76
N LEU A 6 4.77 -7.89 -9.76
CA LEU A 6 3.67 -7.40 -10.59
C LEU A 6 4.01 -7.47 -12.08
N PRO A 7 3.03 -7.78 -12.95
CA PRO A 7 3.21 -7.91 -14.40
C PRO A 7 3.33 -6.53 -15.11
N LEU A 8 4.07 -5.59 -14.53
CA LEU A 8 4.13 -4.17 -14.89
C LEU A 8 5.59 -3.69 -15.01
N GLU A 9 5.81 -2.69 -15.86
CA GLU A 9 7.03 -1.86 -15.75
C GLU A 9 6.91 -0.91 -14.55
N LEU A 10 8.02 -0.48 -13.97
CA LEU A 10 8.03 0.47 -12.85
C LEU A 10 7.28 1.78 -13.15
N ASP A 11 7.43 2.31 -14.35
CA ASP A 11 6.76 3.54 -14.77
C ASP A 11 5.24 3.34 -14.93
N GLU A 12 4.80 2.14 -15.33
CA GLU A 12 3.39 1.78 -15.35
C GLU A 12 2.84 1.60 -13.94
N PHE A 13 3.59 0.95 -13.06
CA PHE A 13 3.24 0.80 -11.65
C PHE A 13 3.08 2.18 -10.99
N ARG A 14 4.02 3.10 -11.20
CA ARG A 14 3.95 4.47 -10.64
C ARG A 14 2.64 5.17 -10.99
N ARG A 15 2.23 5.12 -12.26
CA ARG A 15 0.95 5.70 -12.71
C ARG A 15 -0.25 4.94 -12.15
N GLY A 16 -0.18 3.60 -12.18
CA GLY A 16 -1.23 2.70 -11.71
C GLY A 16 -1.50 2.90 -10.21
N GLN A 17 -0.47 2.93 -9.38
CA GLN A 17 -0.57 3.13 -7.94
C GLN A 17 -1.31 4.44 -7.59
N LEU A 18 -0.96 5.56 -8.23
CA LEU A 18 -1.62 6.83 -7.98
C LEU A 18 -3.12 6.77 -8.32
N TYR A 19 -3.46 6.14 -9.45
CA TYR A 19 -4.85 5.92 -9.84
C TYR A 19 -5.59 4.98 -8.86
N SER A 20 -4.99 3.83 -8.54
CA SER A 20 -5.55 2.84 -7.61
C SER A 20 -5.78 3.41 -6.22
N VAL A 21 -4.86 4.24 -5.70
CA VAL A 21 -5.04 4.93 -4.41
C VAL A 21 -6.21 5.90 -4.48
N ALA A 22 -6.36 6.66 -5.57
CA ALA A 22 -7.49 7.57 -5.74
C ALA A 22 -8.84 6.83 -5.83
N GLU A 23 -8.91 5.74 -6.61
CA GLU A 23 -10.13 4.92 -6.73
C GLU A 23 -10.47 4.19 -5.42
N ALA A 24 -9.47 3.59 -4.74
CA ALA A 24 -9.68 2.95 -3.45
C ALA A 24 -10.17 3.95 -2.39
N SER A 25 -9.65 5.18 -2.41
CA SER A 25 -10.12 6.25 -1.52
C SER A 25 -11.58 6.62 -1.78
N LYS A 26 -12.02 6.67 -3.06
CA LYS A 26 -13.44 6.90 -3.41
C LYS A 26 -14.34 5.78 -2.88
N HIS A 27 -13.95 4.51 -3.08
CA HIS A 27 -14.72 3.37 -2.59
C HIS A 27 -14.78 3.30 -1.05
N GLN A 28 -13.78 3.84 -0.36
CA GLN A 28 -13.74 3.86 1.10
C GLN A 28 -14.47 5.06 1.72
N THR A 29 -14.91 6.04 0.93
CA THR A 29 -15.57 7.25 1.42
C THR A 29 -17.08 7.15 1.23
N GLY A 30 -17.84 7.03 2.32
CA GLY A 30 -19.31 6.95 2.27
C GLY A 30 -19.96 6.92 3.65
N GLY A 31 -21.09 7.62 3.81
CA GLY A 31 -21.91 7.57 5.04
C GLY A 31 -21.45 8.47 6.20
N GLY A 32 -20.54 9.42 5.97
CA GLY A 32 -20.00 10.31 7.01
C GLY A 32 -18.74 9.79 7.71
N GLU A 33 -18.31 8.57 7.38
CA GLU A 33 -17.06 7.94 7.81
C GLU A 33 -16.22 7.52 6.59
N GLY A 34 -14.90 7.38 6.77
CA GLY A 34 -13.98 7.08 5.68
C GLY A 34 -12.63 7.77 5.81
N VAL A 35 -11.99 8.02 4.67
CA VAL A 35 -10.66 8.63 4.57
C VAL A 35 -10.81 10.13 4.33
N GLU A 36 -10.34 10.95 5.26
CA GLU A 36 -10.28 12.40 5.11
C GLU A 36 -8.86 12.82 4.69
N CYS A 37 -8.71 13.40 3.50
CA CYS A 37 -7.43 14.00 3.09
C CYS A 37 -7.34 15.43 3.61
N LEU A 38 -6.44 15.68 4.57
CA LEU A 38 -6.30 16.98 5.24
C LEU A 38 -5.22 17.85 4.63
N LYS A 39 -4.11 17.26 4.20
CA LYS A 39 -3.01 17.99 3.55
C LYS A 39 -2.44 17.16 2.41
N GLN A 40 -2.09 17.85 1.32
CA GLN A 40 -1.39 17.25 0.20
C GLN A 40 -0.54 18.33 -0.47
N HIS A 41 0.78 18.14 -0.52
CA HIS A 41 1.69 19.08 -1.16
C HIS A 41 2.97 18.39 -1.63
N SER A 42 3.60 18.98 -2.64
CA SER A 42 4.91 18.52 -3.09
C SER A 42 6.00 18.96 -2.11
N PHE A 43 7.00 18.12 -1.90
CA PHE A 43 8.21 18.45 -1.18
C PHE A 43 9.44 18.23 -2.07
N CYS A 44 10.50 18.98 -1.81
CA CYS A 44 11.73 18.93 -2.58
C CYS A 44 12.93 18.93 -1.64
N ASN A 45 13.92 18.10 -1.96
CA ASN A 45 15.18 17.98 -1.25
C ASN A 45 15.06 17.80 0.28
N ASP A 46 14.08 17.02 0.72
CA ASP A 46 13.89 16.69 2.13
C ASP A 46 14.89 15.61 2.56
N THR A 47 15.72 15.95 3.54
CA THR A 47 16.77 15.08 4.10
C THR A 47 16.37 14.46 5.44
N THR A 48 15.16 14.74 5.93
CA THR A 48 14.67 14.27 7.23
C THR A 48 13.96 12.91 7.15
N ILE A 49 13.52 12.51 5.96
CA ILE A 49 12.70 11.29 5.73
C ILE A 49 13.56 10.02 5.69
N LEU A 50 14.71 10.10 5.03
CA LEU A 50 15.70 9.03 4.94
C LEU A 50 17.08 9.62 5.25
N PRO A 51 17.84 9.03 6.19
CA PRO A 51 19.24 9.38 6.38
C PRO A 51 20.01 9.28 5.06
N ASP A 52 20.94 10.20 4.85
CA ASP A 52 21.89 10.21 3.72
C ASP A 52 21.28 10.35 2.31
N LYS A 53 19.97 10.64 2.20
CA LYS A 53 19.30 10.86 0.92
C LYS A 53 18.43 12.11 0.94
N SER A 54 18.55 12.90 -0.12
CA SER A 54 17.67 14.02 -0.40
C SER A 54 16.49 13.53 -1.25
N LEU A 55 15.28 13.56 -0.70
CA LEU A 55 14.08 13.07 -1.38
C LEU A 55 13.22 14.23 -1.88
N SER A 56 12.56 14.00 -3.02
CA SER A 56 11.54 14.91 -3.56
C SER A 56 10.34 14.08 -3.97
N GLY A 57 9.14 14.59 -3.75
CA GLY A 57 7.95 13.79 -3.93
C GLY A 57 6.68 14.50 -3.49
N LEU A 58 5.67 13.70 -3.14
CA LEU A 58 4.38 14.16 -2.66
C LEU A 58 4.19 13.72 -1.20
N TYR A 59 3.91 14.68 -0.33
CA TYR A 59 3.46 14.43 1.02
C TYR A 59 1.93 14.44 1.05
N SER A 60 1.34 13.51 1.79
CA SER A 60 -0.08 13.53 2.14
C SER A 60 -0.30 13.22 3.61
N TYR A 61 -1.27 13.89 4.21
CA TYR A 61 -1.76 13.61 5.55
C TYR A 61 -3.25 13.31 5.50
N LYS A 62 -3.63 12.12 6.00
CA LYS A 62 -5.01 11.65 6.01
C LYS A 62 -5.43 11.16 7.39
N ILE A 63 -6.73 11.21 7.66
CA ILE A 63 -7.33 10.59 8.84
C ILE A 63 -8.33 9.54 8.39
N TYR A 64 -8.14 8.31 8.86
CA TYR A 64 -9.07 7.20 8.69
C TYR A 64 -9.98 7.13 9.91
N ARG A 65 -11.29 7.34 9.72
CA ARG A 65 -12.30 7.14 10.77
C ARG A 65 -12.99 5.80 10.58
N LEU A 66 -12.73 4.87 11.51
CA LEU A 66 -13.01 3.45 11.34
C LEU A 66 -14.09 2.91 12.28
N LYS A 67 -14.76 3.77 13.06
CA LYS A 67 -15.65 3.33 14.15
C LYS A 67 -16.75 2.40 13.67
N SER A 68 -17.54 2.76 12.67
CA SER A 68 -18.59 1.86 12.14
C SER A 68 -18.08 0.55 11.55
N ARG A 69 -16.82 0.51 11.10
CA ARG A 69 -16.19 -0.68 10.52
C ARG A 69 -15.62 -1.62 11.57
N ALA A 70 -15.47 -1.15 12.81
CA ALA A 70 -15.00 -1.98 13.92
C ALA A 70 -16.11 -2.92 14.42
N PRO A 71 -15.77 -4.09 14.99
CA PRO A 71 -16.74 -4.94 15.68
C PRO A 71 -17.55 -4.18 16.73
N TRP A 72 -18.87 -4.42 16.80
CA TRP A 72 -19.82 -3.69 17.66
C TRP A 72 -19.40 -3.62 19.14
N ALA A 73 -18.75 -4.69 19.64
CA ALA A 73 -18.29 -4.76 21.02
C ALA A 73 -17.20 -3.72 21.30
N LEU A 74 -16.28 -3.50 20.35
CA LEU A 74 -15.24 -2.49 20.47
C LEU A 74 -15.83 -1.09 20.42
N GLN A 75 -16.80 -0.85 19.52
CA GLN A 75 -17.47 0.46 19.39
C GLN A 75 -18.11 0.93 20.70
N LYS A 76 -18.56 0.01 21.56
CA LYS A 76 -19.14 0.33 22.88
C LYS A 76 -18.11 0.47 23.99
N LEU A 77 -16.96 -0.19 23.85
CA LEU A 77 -15.94 -0.26 24.88
C LEU A 77 -14.94 0.90 24.79
N LEU A 78 -14.60 1.30 23.57
CA LEU A 78 -13.54 2.27 23.31
C LEU A 78 -14.11 3.65 22.97
N PRO A 79 -13.39 4.74 23.30
CA PRO A 79 -13.79 6.09 22.92
C PRO A 79 -13.59 6.30 21.40
N ASP A 80 -14.21 7.34 20.85
CA ASP A 80 -14.24 7.61 19.41
C ASP A 80 -12.83 7.82 18.84
N GLU A 81 -11.95 8.45 19.62
CA GLU A 81 -10.54 8.71 19.31
C GLU A 81 -9.73 7.42 19.12
N ALA A 82 -10.18 6.29 19.66
CA ALA A 82 -9.54 4.99 19.45
C ALA A 82 -9.72 4.48 18.01
N PHE A 83 -10.67 5.05 17.25
CA PHE A 83 -10.99 4.64 15.89
C PHE A 83 -10.51 5.65 14.83
N GLU A 84 -9.66 6.62 15.23
CA GLU A 84 -9.05 7.58 14.31
C GLU A 84 -7.57 7.24 14.08
N ILE A 85 -7.24 6.75 12.87
CA ILE A 85 -5.86 6.49 12.47
C ILE A 85 -5.35 7.63 11.58
N HIS A 86 -4.24 8.21 11.97
CA HIS A 86 -3.57 9.29 11.26
C HIS A 86 -2.49 8.70 10.36
N GLU A 87 -2.56 8.98 9.07
CA GLU A 87 -1.60 8.55 8.05
C GLU A 87 -0.80 9.75 7.56
N GLU A 88 0.51 9.72 7.75
CA GLU A 88 1.46 10.58 7.04
C GLU A 88 2.22 9.75 6.01
N SER A 89 2.16 10.15 4.74
CA SER A 89 2.79 9.42 3.64
C SER A 89 3.67 10.35 2.80
N TRP A 90 4.92 9.95 2.61
CA TRP A 90 5.91 10.57 1.73
C TRP A 90 6.13 9.65 0.53
N ASN A 91 5.53 9.99 -0.60
CA ASN A 91 5.70 9.29 -1.86
C ASN A 91 6.83 9.95 -2.67
N ALA A 92 8.04 9.39 -2.57
CA ALA A 92 9.24 9.80 -3.30
C ALA A 92 9.70 8.68 -4.26
N PHE A 93 8.77 8.23 -5.12
CA PHE A 93 8.97 7.09 -6.02
C PHE A 93 10.39 7.05 -6.63
N PRO A 94 11.11 5.90 -6.55
CA PRO A 94 10.60 4.58 -6.20
C PRO A 94 10.49 4.29 -4.70
N TYR A 95 10.92 5.19 -3.82
CA TYR A 95 10.81 4.99 -2.37
C TYR A 95 9.55 5.65 -1.80
N CYS A 96 8.83 4.95 -0.94
CA CYS A 96 7.72 5.52 -0.20
C CYS A 96 7.86 5.20 1.29
N ARG A 97 7.50 6.16 2.14
CA ARG A 97 7.39 5.98 3.58
C ARG A 97 5.99 6.38 4.02
N THR A 98 5.33 5.53 4.80
CA THR A 98 4.04 5.82 5.42
C THR A 98 4.13 5.56 6.92
N VAL A 99 3.64 6.49 7.72
CA VAL A 99 3.59 6.40 9.18
C VAL A 99 2.13 6.49 9.60
N LEU A 100 1.64 5.44 10.26
CA LEU A 100 0.32 5.35 10.83
C LEU A 100 0.41 5.49 12.34
N SER A 101 -0.40 6.36 12.92
CA SER A 101 -0.45 6.63 14.36
C SER A 101 -1.89 6.79 14.87
N ASN A 102 -2.07 6.72 16.18
CA ASN A 102 -3.36 6.96 16.84
C ASN A 102 -3.16 7.94 18.01
N PRO A 103 -3.01 9.25 17.70
CA PRO A 103 -2.61 10.24 18.69
C PRO A 103 -3.68 10.51 19.75
N GLY A 104 -4.96 10.35 19.40
CA GLY A 104 -6.07 10.64 20.31
C GLY A 104 -6.24 9.64 21.46
N TYR A 105 -5.82 8.38 21.27
CA TYR A 105 -6.03 7.32 22.27
C TYR A 105 -4.73 6.60 22.65
N MET A 106 -4.06 5.91 21.72
CA MET A 106 -2.83 5.16 22.03
C MET A 106 -1.59 6.03 22.18
N ARG A 107 -1.59 7.25 21.60
CA ARG A 107 -0.47 8.20 21.62
C ARG A 107 0.83 7.52 21.12
N GLU A 108 1.92 7.67 21.85
CA GLU A 108 3.24 7.12 21.55
C GLU A 108 3.30 5.58 21.64
N ASN A 109 2.27 4.93 22.20
CA ASN A 109 2.23 3.47 22.31
C ASN A 109 1.85 2.75 21.01
N PHE A 110 1.47 3.50 19.96
CA PHE A 110 1.14 2.94 18.65
C PHE A 110 1.80 3.71 17.53
N THR A 111 2.60 3.01 16.75
CA THR A 111 3.11 3.49 15.47
C THR A 111 3.30 2.30 14.55
N LEU A 112 2.82 2.42 13.31
CA LEU A 112 3.08 1.47 12.24
C LEU A 112 3.80 2.22 11.11
N VAL A 113 5.04 1.81 10.83
CA VAL A 113 5.84 2.37 9.74
C VAL A 113 5.86 1.37 8.59
N ILE A 114 5.48 1.83 7.40
CA ILE A 114 5.53 1.07 6.16
C ILE A 114 6.52 1.78 5.25
N GLU A 115 7.63 1.12 4.95
CA GLU A 115 8.61 1.57 3.97
C GLU A 115 8.54 0.64 2.75
N SER A 116 8.51 1.21 1.55
CA SER A 116 8.48 0.45 0.31
C SER A 116 9.47 1.03 -0.70
N THR A 117 10.03 0.14 -1.50
CA THR A 117 10.83 0.49 -2.68
C THR A 117 10.36 -0.36 -3.84
N HIS A 118 10.36 0.22 -5.03
CA HIS A 118 9.86 -0.44 -6.24
C HIS A 118 11.06 -0.65 -7.19
N LEU A 119 11.33 -1.90 -7.55
CA LEU A 119 12.48 -2.30 -8.35
C LEU A 119 12.01 -3.00 -9.63
N GLN A 120 12.78 -2.90 -10.71
CA GLN A 120 12.49 -3.65 -11.93
C GLN A 120 13.15 -5.02 -11.83
N ASP A 121 12.70 -5.83 -10.87
CA ASP A 121 13.15 -7.21 -10.68
C ASP A 121 11.97 -8.13 -10.35
N ASN A 122 12.24 -9.40 -10.09
CA ASN A 122 11.22 -10.38 -9.69
C ASN A 122 11.18 -10.59 -8.16
N GLY A 123 11.48 -9.54 -7.38
CA GLY A 123 11.56 -9.60 -5.92
C GLY A 123 12.75 -10.39 -5.41
N ASN A 124 13.88 -10.37 -6.13
CA ASN A 124 15.10 -11.11 -5.77
C ASN A 124 16.19 -10.23 -5.15
N SER A 125 16.08 -8.90 -5.25
CA SER A 125 17.03 -8.00 -4.58
C SER A 125 17.12 -8.28 -3.09
N GLU A 126 18.35 -8.36 -2.60
CA GLU A 126 18.63 -8.59 -1.19
C GLU A 126 18.57 -7.26 -0.42
N ASN A 127 17.70 -7.23 0.60
CA ASN A 127 17.53 -6.13 1.55
C ASN A 127 17.58 -4.71 0.95
N PRO A 128 16.74 -4.38 -0.06
CA PRO A 128 16.87 -3.12 -0.80
C PRO A 128 16.53 -1.86 0.02
N LEU A 129 15.87 -2.04 1.16
CA LEU A 129 15.54 -0.98 2.11
C LEU A 129 16.57 -0.84 3.24
N ASN A 130 17.61 -1.69 3.26
CA ASN A 130 18.55 -1.78 4.38
C ASN A 130 17.81 -1.96 5.73
N ALA A 131 16.78 -2.81 5.72
CA ALA A 131 15.98 -3.16 6.88
C ALA A 131 16.81 -3.99 7.89
N PRO A 132 16.34 -4.14 9.15
CA PRO A 132 17.01 -4.96 10.15
C PRO A 132 17.32 -6.39 9.68
N GLU A 133 18.40 -6.97 10.20
CA GLU A 133 18.87 -8.30 9.80
C GLU A 133 17.83 -9.39 10.04
N ILE A 134 17.17 -9.37 11.21
CA ILE A 134 16.11 -10.31 11.57
C ILE A 134 14.81 -9.82 10.92
N ARG A 135 14.43 -10.44 9.81
CA ARG A 135 13.19 -10.16 9.08
C ARG A 135 12.59 -11.42 8.48
N GLU A 136 11.27 -11.51 8.51
CA GLU A 136 10.53 -12.51 7.75
C GLU A 136 10.28 -11.98 6.33
N ILE A 137 10.61 -12.77 5.31
CA ILE A 137 10.34 -12.45 3.91
C ILE A 137 9.12 -13.26 3.47
N VAL A 138 8.07 -12.55 3.05
CA VAL A 138 6.81 -13.14 2.57
C VAL A 138 6.61 -12.72 1.13
N TYR A 139 6.51 -13.69 0.23
CA TYR A 139 6.15 -13.45 -1.16
C TYR A 139 4.63 -13.51 -1.31
N LEU A 140 4.04 -12.45 -1.85
CA LEU A 140 2.61 -12.37 -2.12
C LEU A 140 2.37 -12.54 -3.62
N ASP A 141 1.81 -13.69 -4.00
CA ASP A 141 1.38 -13.94 -5.37
C ASP A 141 -0.05 -13.41 -5.55
N ILE A 142 -0.22 -12.45 -6.47
CA ILE A 142 -1.53 -11.87 -6.82
C ILE A 142 -2.53 -12.88 -7.41
N CYS A 143 -2.09 -14.09 -7.74
CA CYS A 143 -2.94 -15.20 -8.21
C CYS A 143 -3.31 -16.22 -7.12
N ASP A 144 -2.78 -16.10 -5.89
CA ASP A 144 -3.02 -17.05 -4.80
C ASP A 144 -4.37 -16.80 -4.11
N ASP A 145 -5.37 -17.60 -4.46
CA ASP A 145 -6.72 -17.54 -3.88
C ASP A 145 -6.74 -17.79 -2.37
N ASN A 146 -5.76 -18.51 -1.83
CA ASN A 146 -5.69 -18.77 -0.39
C ASN A 146 -5.30 -17.51 0.37
N ALA A 147 -4.32 -16.76 -0.17
CA ALA A 147 -3.90 -15.48 0.39
C ALA A 147 -5.00 -14.41 0.27
N ILE A 148 -5.75 -14.39 -0.85
CA ILE A 148 -6.87 -13.45 -1.07
C ILE A 148 -8.05 -13.78 -0.15
N GLY A 149 -8.37 -15.07 -0.02
CA GLY A 149 -9.48 -15.57 0.79
C GLY A 149 -10.85 -15.38 0.13
N LYS A 150 -11.77 -16.32 0.37
CA LYS A 150 -13.08 -16.37 -0.30
C LYS A 150 -13.94 -15.12 -0.12
N ALA A 151 -13.83 -14.43 1.02
CA ALA A 151 -14.63 -13.24 1.31
C ALA A 151 -14.19 -11.99 0.52
N ASN A 152 -12.94 -11.96 0.05
CA ASN A 152 -12.38 -10.84 -0.70
C ASN A 152 -12.25 -11.15 -2.21
N TYR A 153 -12.64 -12.34 -2.64
CA TYR A 153 -12.56 -12.72 -4.04
C TYR A 153 -13.61 -11.97 -4.87
N ASP A 154 -13.15 -11.33 -5.94
CA ASP A 154 -14.00 -10.73 -6.96
C ASP A 154 -13.44 -11.05 -8.34
N SER A 155 -14.25 -11.73 -9.15
CA SER A 155 -13.91 -12.13 -10.53
C SER A 155 -13.60 -10.95 -11.45
N GLU A 156 -14.12 -9.74 -11.17
CA GLU A 156 -13.81 -8.54 -11.96
C GLU A 156 -12.38 -8.04 -11.71
N THR A 157 -11.80 -8.39 -10.57
CA THR A 157 -10.44 -8.01 -10.17
C THR A 157 -9.43 -9.17 -10.24
N ASP A 158 -9.88 -10.35 -10.68
CA ASP A 158 -9.05 -11.56 -10.75
C ASP A 158 -8.05 -11.50 -11.92
N PRO A 159 -6.72 -11.44 -11.66
CA PRO A 159 -5.71 -11.34 -12.72
C PRO A 159 -5.60 -12.60 -13.58
N LYS A 160 -6.15 -13.74 -13.13
CA LYS A 160 -6.22 -14.99 -13.91
C LYS A 160 -7.31 -14.93 -14.99
N LEU A 161 -8.32 -14.08 -14.79
CA LEU A 161 -9.45 -13.91 -15.72
C LEU A 161 -9.35 -12.63 -16.54
N PHE A 162 -8.68 -11.61 -16.01
CA PHE A 162 -8.50 -10.33 -16.67
C PHE A 162 -7.55 -10.42 -17.88
N LYS A 163 -7.91 -9.77 -18.99
CA LYS A 163 -6.99 -9.50 -20.11
C LYS A 163 -7.08 -8.05 -20.55
N SER A 164 -5.96 -7.35 -20.51
CA SER A 164 -5.86 -5.97 -20.97
C SER A 164 -6.09 -5.86 -22.47
N LYS A 165 -7.10 -5.10 -22.88
CA LYS A 165 -7.36 -4.80 -24.30
C LYS A 165 -6.27 -3.93 -24.94
N ARG A 166 -5.55 -3.14 -24.14
CA ARG A 166 -4.52 -2.21 -24.63
C ARG A 166 -3.15 -2.86 -24.78
N THR A 167 -2.79 -3.73 -23.84
CA THR A 167 -1.43 -4.31 -23.76
C THR A 167 -1.39 -5.79 -24.05
N GLY A 168 -2.55 -6.47 -24.08
CA GLY A 168 -2.65 -7.91 -24.28
C GLY A 168 -2.27 -8.78 -23.07
N ARG A 169 -1.69 -8.17 -22.01
CA ARG A 169 -1.29 -8.83 -20.74
C ARG A 169 -2.49 -9.28 -19.92
N GLY A 170 -2.26 -10.23 -19.00
CA GLY A 170 -3.26 -10.83 -18.12
C GLY A 170 -3.41 -12.33 -18.39
N LEU A 171 -4.51 -12.92 -17.94
CA LEU A 171 -4.72 -14.37 -17.92
C LEU A 171 -3.55 -15.10 -17.26
N LEU A 172 -3.16 -14.58 -16.09
CA LEU A 172 -2.00 -15.08 -15.37
C LEU A 172 -2.21 -16.55 -14.99
N LYS A 173 -1.15 -17.33 -15.17
CA LYS A 173 -1.13 -18.77 -14.88
C LYS A 173 -0.27 -19.04 -13.65
N PRO A 174 -0.35 -20.23 -13.04
CA PRO A 174 0.65 -20.63 -12.06
C PRO A 174 2.07 -20.43 -12.62
N ASP A 175 2.99 -19.94 -11.78
CA ASP A 175 4.36 -19.59 -12.18
C ASP A 175 4.46 -18.43 -13.20
N TRP A 176 3.48 -17.51 -13.20
CA TRP A 176 3.47 -16.36 -14.10
C TRP A 176 4.73 -15.50 -13.98
N VAL A 177 5.29 -15.35 -12.76
CA VAL A 177 6.47 -14.53 -12.46
C VAL A 177 7.68 -14.91 -13.34
N ASN A 178 7.82 -16.19 -13.70
CA ASN A 178 8.92 -16.68 -14.52
C ASN A 178 8.58 -16.80 -16.02
N SER A 179 7.31 -16.62 -16.39
CA SER A 179 6.82 -16.90 -17.75
C SER A 179 6.35 -15.68 -18.53
N ILE A 180 6.33 -14.50 -17.91
CA ILE A 180 5.93 -13.25 -18.56
C ILE A 180 7.00 -12.17 -18.44
N THR A 181 6.87 -11.16 -19.29
CA THR A 181 7.66 -9.93 -19.22
C THR A 181 6.74 -8.76 -19.59
N PRO A 182 6.77 -7.65 -18.85
CA PRO A 182 7.64 -7.34 -17.72
C PRO A 182 7.19 -7.93 -16.37
N VAL A 183 8.13 -7.96 -15.44
CA VAL A 183 7.90 -8.15 -14.00
C VAL A 183 8.69 -7.08 -13.24
N SER A 184 8.03 -6.42 -12.28
CA SER A 184 8.62 -5.54 -11.26
C SER A 184 8.21 -5.96 -9.85
#